data_AF-A0A1S3SI74-F1
#
_entry.id   AF-A0A1S3SI74-F1
#
_cell.length_a   1.000
_cell.length_b   1.000
_cell.length_c   1.000
_cell.angle_alpha   90.00
_cell.angle_beta   90.00
_cell.angle_gamma   90.00
#
_symmetry.space_group_name_H-M   'P 1'
#
loop_
_entity.id
_entity.type
_entity.pdbx_description
1 polymer ?
#
loop_
_entity_poly.entity_id
_entity_poly.type
_entity_poly.pdbx_seq_one_letter_code
_entity_poly.pdbx_strand_id
1 'polypeptide(L)'
;MGPPGQAKQCQLRTFLTYYINDLFLHQVRTEINKEIQAVSKTADPLKVLASADTMKVLAVQRPLLQSTVVVEKSIQDLMTLMQDLSAYSNQFLEMVCDKLKEYKEVCNTSYRGIVQCEEKLTISASWSKDEDISRLLQSLPNWANMAQPRQLRQKREDEEDFTRAAFAKESEVLTGNLGDKLIPQNEILRDVSDLKTLANLQESMEWLSSRLKGFFINLPHAASEYTRTHAEAGRHTHTPSIHAGLVGCAWGGVRG
;
A
#
# COMPACT_ATOMS: atom_id res chain seq x y z
N MET A 1 -13.11 -12.45 55.46
CA MET A 1 -12.65 -11.66 54.30
C MET A 1 -12.11 -12.63 53.26
N GLY A 2 -12.89 -12.97 52.24
CA GLY A 2 -12.43 -13.73 51.07
C GLY A 2 -12.14 -12.76 49.92
N PRO A 3 -11.12 -13.00 49.08
CA PRO A 3 -10.74 -12.08 48.02
C PRO A 3 -11.81 -12.05 46.89
N PRO A 4 -11.92 -10.95 46.13
CA PRO A 4 -12.99 -10.75 45.17
C PRO A 4 -12.82 -11.63 43.93
N GLY A 5 -13.82 -12.48 43.67
CA GLY A 5 -14.35 -12.84 42.35
C GLY A 5 -13.38 -13.11 41.20
N GLN A 6 -12.63 -14.21 41.23
CA GLN A 6 -12.33 -14.92 39.99
C GLN A 6 -13.62 -15.57 39.49
N ALA A 7 -14.36 -14.87 38.61
CA ALA A 7 -15.48 -15.48 37.92
C ALA A 7 -14.95 -16.71 37.15
N LYS A 8 -15.28 -17.92 37.61
CA LYS A 8 -14.96 -19.17 36.92
C LYS A 8 -15.46 -19.05 35.49
N GLN A 9 -14.55 -18.98 34.51
CA GLN A 9 -14.93 -19.00 33.11
C GLN A 9 -15.72 -20.29 32.85
N CYS A 10 -16.93 -20.17 32.28
CA CYS A 10 -17.75 -21.35 32.01
C CYS A 10 -17.06 -22.25 30.97
N GLN A 11 -17.32 -23.56 31.01
CA GLN A 11 -16.67 -24.54 30.12
C GLN A 11 -16.85 -24.19 28.64
N LEU A 12 -17.99 -23.62 28.26
CA LEU A 12 -18.24 -23.12 26.91
C LEU A 12 -17.25 -22.02 26.51
N ARG A 13 -16.96 -21.07 27.40
CA ARG A 13 -16.00 -19.99 27.14
C ARG A 13 -14.58 -20.54 26.95
N THR A 14 -14.18 -21.52 27.76
CA THR A 14 -12.88 -22.20 27.61
C THR A 14 -12.78 -22.92 26.27
N PHE A 15 -13.82 -23.68 25.90
CA PHE A 15 -13.88 -24.39 24.61
C PHE A 15 -13.82 -23.42 23.43
N LEU A 16 -14.62 -22.35 23.44
CA LEU A 16 -14.63 -21.34 22.38
C LEU A 16 -13.29 -20.62 22.25
N THR A 17 -12.65 -20.30 23.37
CA THR A 17 -11.33 -19.63 23.37
C THR A 17 -10.26 -20.53 22.76
N TYR A 18 -10.26 -21.82 23.10
CA TYR A 18 -9.37 -22.81 22.50
C TYR A 18 -9.63 -22.94 21.00
N TYR A 19 -10.88 -23.14 20.60
CA TYR A 19 -11.24 -23.28 19.20
C TYR A 19 -10.82 -22.06 18.36
N ILE A 20 -11.04 -20.85 18.87
CA ILE A 20 -10.69 -19.63 18.13
C ILE A 20 -9.16 -19.51 17.98
N ASN A 21 -8.41 -19.64 19.08
CA ASN A 21 -6.96 -19.46 19.05
C ASN A 21 -6.25 -20.55 18.24
N ASP A 22 -6.62 -21.82 18.45
CA ASP A 22 -5.82 -22.95 17.96
C ASP A 22 -6.31 -23.49 16.61
N LEU A 23 -7.57 -23.26 16.23
CA LEU A 23 -8.14 -23.79 14.99
C LEU A 23 -8.54 -22.67 14.02
N PHE A 24 -9.45 -21.79 14.45
CA PHE A 24 -10.01 -20.79 13.54
C PHE A 24 -8.98 -19.79 13.03
N LEU A 25 -8.19 -19.18 13.92
CA LEU A 25 -7.19 -18.18 13.52
C LEU A 25 -6.09 -18.78 12.65
N HIS A 26 -5.67 -20.00 12.94
CA HIS A 26 -4.72 -20.74 12.09
C HIS A 26 -5.31 -21.02 10.70
N GLN A 27 -6.57 -21.44 10.62
CA GLN A 27 -7.26 -21.66 9.36
C GLN A 27 -7.37 -20.38 8.54
N VAL A 28 -7.80 -19.28 9.16
CA VAL A 28 -7.90 -17.95 8.51
C VAL A 28 -6.54 -17.53 7.94
N ARG A 29 -5.47 -17.62 8.75
CA ARG A 29 -4.11 -17.31 8.31
C ARG A 29 -3.68 -18.17 7.12
N THR A 30 -4.01 -19.46 7.14
CA THR A 30 -3.67 -20.41 6.06
C THR A 30 -4.39 -20.06 4.75
N GLU A 31 -5.69 -19.77 4.79
CA GLU A 31 -6.45 -19.44 3.59
C GLU A 31 -6.00 -18.12 2.97
N ILE A 32 -5.74 -17.10 3.79
CA ILE A 32 -5.24 -15.80 3.32
C ILE A 32 -3.86 -15.93 2.66
N ASN A 33 -3.00 -16.79 3.19
CA ASN A 33 -1.69 -17.07 2.60
C ASN A 33 -1.81 -17.87 1.29
N LYS A 34 -2.84 -18.70 1.12
CA LYS A 34 -3.09 -19.37 -0.16
C LYS A 34 -3.52 -18.37 -1.24
N GLU A 35 -4.40 -17.43 -0.90
CA GLU A 35 -4.87 -16.41 -1.84
C GLU A 35 -3.74 -15.54 -2.38
N ILE A 36 -2.79 -15.13 -1.53
CA ILE A 36 -1.63 -14.34 -2.00
C ILE A 36 -0.68 -15.18 -2.85
N GLN A 37 -0.39 -16.42 -2.45
CA GLN A 37 0.47 -17.29 -3.25
C GLN A 37 -0.12 -17.58 -4.63
N ALA A 38 -1.44 -17.72 -4.73
CA ALA A 38 -2.13 -17.95 -6.00
C ALA A 38 -1.89 -16.82 -7.01
N VAL A 39 -1.78 -15.57 -6.55
CA VAL A 39 -1.58 -14.43 -7.45
C VAL A 39 -0.11 -14.03 -7.58
N SER A 40 0.68 -14.14 -6.51
CA SER A 40 2.10 -13.75 -6.48
C SER A 40 3.06 -14.74 -7.15
N LYS A 41 2.68 -16.02 -7.26
CA LYS A 41 3.49 -17.06 -7.94
C LYS A 41 3.19 -17.20 -9.43
N THR A 42 2.32 -16.36 -9.98
CA THR A 42 2.17 -16.29 -11.44
C THR A 42 3.45 -15.75 -12.06
N ALA A 43 3.77 -16.15 -13.29
CA ALA A 43 5.04 -15.76 -13.93
C ALA A 43 5.17 -14.23 -14.11
N ASP A 44 4.04 -13.53 -14.21
CA ASP A 44 3.98 -12.07 -14.37
C ASP A 44 2.81 -11.46 -13.54
N PRO A 45 2.93 -11.38 -12.20
CA PRO A 45 1.82 -10.94 -11.32
C PRO A 45 1.37 -9.49 -11.56
N LEU A 46 2.25 -8.67 -12.14
CA LEU A 46 1.99 -7.27 -12.44
C LEU A 46 1.46 -7.03 -13.87
N LYS A 47 1.27 -8.08 -14.68
CA LYS A 47 0.70 -7.93 -16.03
C LYS A 47 -0.78 -8.31 -16.10
N VAL A 48 -1.29 -9.03 -15.10
CA VAL A 48 -2.69 -9.46 -15.05
C VAL A 48 -3.56 -8.33 -14.50
N LEU A 49 -4.42 -7.78 -15.36
CA LEU A 49 -5.39 -6.74 -14.98
C LEU A 49 -6.69 -7.35 -14.45
N ALA A 50 -7.33 -6.61 -13.55
CA ALA A 50 -8.67 -6.92 -13.07
C ALA A 50 -9.69 -6.87 -14.23
N SER A 51 -10.71 -7.73 -14.14
CA SER A 51 -11.76 -7.82 -15.17
C SER A 51 -12.57 -6.53 -15.26
N ALA A 52 -13.15 -6.24 -16.43
CA ALA A 52 -14.00 -5.06 -16.62
C ALA A 52 -15.19 -5.02 -15.65
N ASP A 53 -15.74 -6.18 -15.27
CA ASP A 53 -16.84 -6.25 -14.31
C ASP A 53 -16.38 -5.93 -12.89
N THR A 54 -15.21 -6.42 -12.48
CA THR A 54 -14.57 -6.04 -11.21
C THR A 54 -14.34 -4.54 -11.14
N MET A 55 -13.84 -3.94 -12.22
CA MET A 55 -13.59 -2.50 -12.31
C MET A 55 -14.88 -1.67 -12.17
N LYS A 56 -15.98 -2.13 -12.78
CA LYS A 56 -17.31 -1.50 -12.62
C LYS A 56 -17.82 -1.58 -11.19
N VAL A 57 -17.73 -2.76 -10.56
CA VAL A 57 -18.18 -2.98 -9.17
C VAL A 57 -17.41 -2.09 -8.20
N LEU A 58 -16.10 -1.94 -8.40
CA LEU A 58 -15.24 -1.09 -7.59
C LEU A 58 -15.33 0.40 -7.96
N ALA A 59 -16.15 0.76 -8.95
CA ALA A 59 -16.33 2.13 -9.46
C ALA A 59 -15.02 2.85 -9.83
N VAL A 60 -14.04 2.10 -10.35
CA VAL A 60 -12.72 2.61 -10.76
C VAL A 60 -12.61 2.69 -12.27
N GLN A 61 -12.02 3.77 -12.76
CA GLN A 61 -11.87 4.02 -14.19
C GLN A 61 -10.48 3.67 -14.75
N ARG A 62 -9.49 3.52 -13.87
CA ARG A 62 -8.10 3.25 -14.26
C ARG A 62 -7.74 1.81 -13.95
N PRO A 63 -7.03 1.12 -14.85
CA PRO A 63 -6.78 -0.31 -14.73
C PRO A 63 -6.07 -0.66 -13.43
N LEU A 64 -6.57 -1.67 -12.73
CA LEU A 64 -5.97 -2.22 -11.53
C LEU A 64 -5.38 -3.60 -11.82
N LEU A 65 -4.32 -3.94 -11.11
CA LEU A 65 -3.79 -5.30 -11.09
C LEU A 65 -4.75 -6.22 -10.34
N GLN A 66 -4.97 -7.42 -10.90
CA GLN A 66 -5.78 -8.45 -10.26
C GLN A 66 -5.21 -8.82 -8.89
N SER A 67 -3.87 -8.84 -8.76
CA SER A 67 -3.17 -9.09 -7.49
C SER A 67 -3.51 -8.07 -6.42
N THR A 68 -3.61 -6.79 -6.77
CA THR A 68 -3.96 -5.73 -5.82
C THR A 68 -5.40 -5.87 -5.35
N VAL A 69 -6.34 -6.19 -6.26
CA VAL A 69 -7.75 -6.37 -5.91
C VAL A 69 -7.93 -7.55 -4.96
N VAL A 70 -7.24 -8.67 -5.20
CA VAL A 70 -7.30 -9.83 -4.30
C VAL A 70 -6.74 -9.49 -2.92
N VAL A 71 -5.60 -8.81 -2.86
CA VAL A 71 -4.99 -8.40 -1.58
C VAL A 71 -5.89 -7.44 -0.81
N GLU A 72 -6.50 -6.45 -1.48
CA GLU A 72 -7.46 -5.54 -0.85
C GLU A 72 -8.65 -6.28 -0.26
N LYS A 73 -9.24 -7.22 -1.02
CA LYS A 73 -10.34 -8.05 -0.56
C LYS A 73 -9.97 -8.88 0.66
N SER A 74 -8.83 -9.59 0.64
CA SER A 74 -8.39 -10.38 1.79
C SER A 74 -8.20 -9.49 3.03
N ILE A 75 -7.67 -8.28 2.86
CA ILE A 75 -7.50 -7.32 3.94
C ILE A 75 -8.85 -6.84 4.47
N GLN A 76 -9.82 -6.59 3.58
CA GLN A 76 -11.17 -6.22 3.96
C GLN A 76 -11.86 -7.31 4.79
N ASP A 77 -11.71 -8.57 4.37
CA ASP A 77 -12.28 -9.72 5.07
C ASP A 77 -11.65 -9.87 6.47
N LEU A 78 -10.32 -9.71 6.58
CA LEU A 78 -9.60 -9.66 7.87
C LEU A 78 -10.07 -8.52 8.78
N MET A 79 -10.27 -7.33 8.22
CA MET A 79 -10.75 -6.16 8.97
C MET A 79 -12.18 -6.36 9.46
N THR A 80 -13.03 -7.04 8.69
CA THR A 80 -14.39 -7.39 9.09
C THR A 80 -14.35 -8.38 10.25
N LEU A 81 -13.54 -9.44 10.14
CA LEU A 81 -13.33 -10.40 11.24
C LEU A 81 -12.76 -9.73 12.51
N MET A 82 -11.88 -8.74 12.35
CA MET A 82 -11.35 -7.96 13.45
C MET A 82 -12.44 -7.18 14.21
N GLN A 83 -13.47 -6.69 13.51
CA GLN A 83 -14.62 -6.02 14.15
C GLN A 83 -15.53 -7.03 14.85
N ASP A 84 -15.85 -8.14 14.19
CA ASP A 84 -16.73 -9.19 14.72
C ASP A 84 -16.12 -9.92 15.93
N LEU A 85 -14.79 -10.07 15.94
CA LEU A 85 -14.02 -10.78 16.97
C LEU A 85 -12.97 -9.86 17.59
N SER A 86 -13.40 -8.70 18.10
CA SER A 86 -12.54 -7.63 18.64
C SER A 86 -11.55 -8.06 19.73
N ALA A 87 -11.86 -9.10 20.51
CA ALA A 87 -10.95 -9.69 21.50
C ALA A 87 -9.66 -10.29 20.88
N TYR A 88 -9.69 -10.61 19.58
CA TYR A 88 -8.59 -11.18 18.81
C TYR A 88 -8.02 -10.17 17.80
N SER A 89 -8.36 -8.88 17.93
CA SER A 89 -8.04 -7.84 16.96
C SER A 89 -6.55 -7.72 16.62
N ASN A 90 -5.67 -7.87 17.61
CA ASN A 90 -4.22 -7.87 17.41
C ASN A 90 -3.78 -8.99 16.44
N GLN A 91 -4.37 -10.18 16.52
CA GLN A 91 -3.99 -11.31 15.66
C GLN A 91 -4.42 -11.07 14.22
N PHE A 92 -5.61 -10.50 13.99
CA PHE A 92 -6.05 -10.11 12.65
C PHE A 92 -5.21 -8.95 12.08
N LEU A 93 -4.87 -7.97 12.91
CA LEU A 93 -4.01 -6.86 12.49
C LEU A 93 -2.60 -7.34 12.09
N GLU A 94 -2.06 -8.32 12.82
CA GLU A 94 -0.80 -8.98 12.46
C GLU A 94 -0.91 -9.66 11.10
N MET A 95 -2.00 -10.40 10.84
CA MET A 95 -2.24 -11.02 9.52
C MET A 95 -2.37 -9.97 8.41
N VAL A 96 -3.01 -8.82 8.64
CA VAL A 96 -3.07 -7.70 7.68
C VAL A 96 -1.66 -7.18 7.39
N CYS A 97 -0.84 -6.97 8.43
CA CYS A 97 0.52 -6.47 8.27
C CYS A 97 1.40 -7.46 7.50
N ASP A 98 1.30 -8.75 7.81
CA ASP A 98 2.05 -9.80 7.10
C ASP A 98 1.65 -9.85 5.62
N LYS A 99 0.35 -9.79 5.33
CA LYS A 99 -0.18 -9.73 3.95
C LYS A 99 0.35 -8.54 3.17
N LEU A 100 0.36 -7.34 3.78
CA LEU A 100 0.86 -6.13 3.15
C LEU A 100 2.37 -6.19 2.90
N LYS A 101 3.14 -6.74 3.85
CA LYS A 101 4.59 -6.93 3.68
C LYS A 101 4.88 -7.88 2.52
N GLU A 102 4.22 -9.04 2.48
CA GLU A 102 4.42 -10.02 1.41
C GLU A 102 4.07 -9.41 0.05
N TYR A 103 2.96 -8.68 -0.04
CA TYR A 103 2.57 -8.06 -1.30
C TYR A 103 3.52 -6.94 -1.75
N LYS A 104 4.03 -6.14 -0.80
CA LYS A 104 5.07 -5.14 -1.06
C LYS A 104 6.31 -5.79 -1.66
N GLU A 105 6.77 -6.91 -1.12
CA GLU A 105 7.95 -7.61 -1.64
C GLU A 105 7.73 -8.09 -3.09
N VAL A 106 6.55 -8.65 -3.40
CA VAL A 106 6.19 -9.07 -4.77
C VAL A 106 6.23 -7.89 -5.74
N CYS A 107 5.66 -6.76 -5.35
CA CYS A 107 5.67 -5.53 -6.16
C CYS A 107 7.10 -5.00 -6.34
N ASN A 108 7.90 -4.99 -5.28
CA ASN A 108 9.26 -4.49 -5.29
C ASN A 108 10.20 -5.36 -6.14
N THR A 109 10.12 -6.69 -6.01
CA THR A 109 10.88 -7.61 -6.86
C THR A 109 10.58 -7.38 -8.34
N SER A 110 9.31 -7.25 -8.68
CA SER A 110 8.88 -7.03 -10.07
C SER A 110 9.28 -5.64 -10.58
N TYR A 111 9.13 -4.59 -9.76
CA TYR A 111 9.60 -3.24 -10.06
C TYR A 111 11.10 -3.22 -10.36
N ARG A 112 11.91 -3.83 -9.48
CA ARG A 112 13.36 -3.94 -9.67
C ARG A 112 13.72 -4.72 -10.94
N GLY A 113 12.95 -5.76 -11.28
CA GLY A 113 13.14 -6.51 -12.52
C GLY A 113 12.97 -5.67 -13.79
N ILE A 114 12.18 -4.59 -13.73
CA ILE A 114 11.98 -3.66 -14.85
C ILE A 114 13.02 -2.55 -14.84
N VAL A 115 13.26 -1.93 -13.68
CA VAL A 115 14.05 -0.68 -13.62
C VAL A 115 15.54 -0.89 -13.41
N GLN A 116 16.03 -2.13 -13.26
CA GLN A 116 17.43 -2.45 -13.04
C GLN A 116 18.00 -3.26 -14.20
N CYS A 117 19.13 -2.81 -14.76
CA CYS A 117 19.89 -3.49 -15.81
C CYS A 117 21.34 -3.66 -15.35
N GLU A 118 21.86 -4.90 -15.38
CA GLU A 118 23.27 -5.22 -15.05
C GLU A 118 23.77 -4.54 -13.76
N GLU A 119 22.93 -4.55 -12.71
CA GLU A 119 23.14 -3.94 -11.39
C GLU A 119 22.87 -2.43 -11.26
N LYS A 120 22.78 -1.67 -12.36
CA LYS A 120 22.45 -0.24 -12.32
C LYS A 120 20.96 0.02 -12.47
N LEU A 121 20.47 1.03 -11.77
CA LEU A 121 19.11 1.55 -11.99
C LEU A 121 19.08 2.36 -13.27
N THR A 122 17.93 2.33 -13.94
CA THR A 122 17.59 3.30 -14.98
C THR A 122 17.69 4.73 -14.42
N ILE A 123 17.98 5.70 -15.29
CA ILE A 123 18.18 7.09 -14.88
C ILE A 123 16.93 7.62 -14.15
N SER A 124 15.74 7.30 -14.65
CA SER A 124 14.46 7.69 -14.06
C SER A 124 14.23 7.08 -12.68
N ALA A 125 14.62 5.82 -12.47
CA ALA A 125 14.52 5.17 -11.16
C ALA A 125 15.58 5.65 -10.17
N SER A 126 16.71 6.20 -10.65
CA SER A 126 17.70 6.85 -9.81
C SER A 126 17.19 8.23 -9.37
N TRP A 127 16.62 9.01 -10.30
CA TRP A 127 16.01 10.31 -10.00
C TRP A 127 14.79 10.23 -9.09
N SER A 128 13.99 9.17 -9.19
CA SER A 128 12.86 8.97 -8.27
C SER A 128 13.28 8.70 -6.82
N LYS A 129 14.56 8.36 -6.59
CA LYS A 129 15.13 8.18 -5.25
C LYS A 129 15.83 9.41 -4.71
N ASP A 130 16.20 10.33 -5.61
CA ASP A 130 16.72 11.62 -5.23
C ASP A 130 15.53 12.48 -4.76
N GLU A 131 15.55 12.85 -3.48
CA GLU A 131 14.43 13.56 -2.86
C GLU A 131 14.22 14.95 -3.47
N ASP A 132 15.29 15.64 -3.86
CA ASP A 132 15.22 16.98 -4.43
C ASP A 132 14.71 16.94 -5.86
N ILE A 133 15.21 16.00 -6.68
CA ILE A 133 14.71 15.79 -8.05
C ILE A 133 13.25 15.32 -8.01
N SER A 134 12.90 14.42 -7.08
CA SER A 134 11.53 13.94 -6.92
C SER A 134 10.57 15.05 -6.51
N ARG A 135 10.95 15.90 -5.54
CA ARG A 135 10.15 17.07 -5.16
C ARG A 135 9.98 18.05 -6.33
N LEU A 136 11.04 18.26 -7.10
CA LEU A 136 11.01 19.10 -8.30
C LEU A 136 10.05 18.55 -9.37
N LEU A 137 10.18 17.29 -9.74
CA LEU A 137 9.30 16.63 -10.73
C LEU A 137 7.83 16.65 -10.28
N GLN A 138 7.57 16.42 -9.00
CA GLN A 138 6.21 16.44 -8.45
C GLN A 138 5.60 17.85 -8.41
N SER A 139 6.44 18.90 -8.37
CA SER A 139 5.98 20.29 -8.41
C SER A 139 5.56 20.75 -9.82
N LEU A 140 5.92 19.99 -10.86
CA LEU A 140 5.63 20.36 -12.23
C LEU A 140 4.13 20.14 -12.55
N PRO A 141 3.53 21.01 -13.40
CA PRO A 141 2.10 20.96 -13.68
C PRO A 141 1.64 19.70 -14.42
N ASN A 142 2.51 19.06 -15.21
CA ASN A 142 2.28 17.76 -15.83
C ASN A 142 1.98 16.68 -14.77
N TRP A 143 2.76 16.62 -13.70
CA TRP A 143 2.57 15.68 -12.59
C TRP A 143 1.25 15.94 -11.86
N ALA A 144 0.98 17.19 -11.49
CA ALA A 144 -0.25 17.59 -10.82
C ALA A 144 -1.50 17.24 -11.65
N ASN A 145 -1.44 17.41 -12.97
CA ASN A 145 -2.54 17.07 -13.87
C ASN A 145 -2.71 15.54 -14.07
N MET A 146 -1.64 14.76 -13.95
CA MET A 146 -1.71 13.29 -14.00
C MET A 146 -2.37 12.69 -12.75
N ALA A 147 -2.20 13.33 -11.59
CA ALA A 147 -2.83 12.91 -10.34
C ALA A 147 -4.36 13.16 -10.32
N GLN A 148 -4.89 13.97 -11.23
CA GLN A 148 -6.33 14.26 -11.26
C GLN A 148 -7.14 13.16 -11.99
N PRO A 149 -8.39 12.89 -11.57
CA PRO A 149 -9.31 12.07 -12.33
C PRO A 149 -9.55 12.66 -13.72
N ARG A 150 -9.61 11.82 -14.76
CA ARG A 150 -9.78 12.27 -16.17
C ARG A 150 -11.00 13.16 -16.38
N GLN A 151 -12.05 13.01 -15.57
CA GLN A 151 -13.27 13.83 -15.66
C GLN A 151 -13.11 15.25 -15.11
N LEU A 152 -12.15 15.48 -14.21
CA LEU A 152 -11.86 16.79 -13.63
C LEU A 152 -10.84 17.58 -14.48
N ARG A 153 -10.16 16.89 -15.41
CA ARG A 153 -9.25 17.51 -16.36
C ARG A 153 -10.06 18.38 -17.32
N GLN A 154 -9.97 19.69 -17.13
CA GLN A 154 -10.66 20.65 -17.99
C GLN A 154 -10.18 20.49 -19.43
N LYS A 155 -11.10 20.14 -20.34
CA LYS A 155 -10.86 20.06 -21.78
C LYS A 155 -10.73 21.49 -22.33
N ARG A 156 -9.56 22.10 -22.19
CA ARG A 156 -9.27 23.42 -22.79
C ARG A 156 -8.72 23.22 -24.19
N GLU A 157 -9.13 24.07 -25.12
CA GLU A 157 -8.55 24.11 -26.47
C GLU A 157 -7.04 24.45 -26.44
N ASP A 158 -6.56 25.08 -25.36
CA ASP A 158 -5.14 25.33 -25.07
C ASP A 158 -4.39 24.14 -24.43
N GLU A 159 -5.03 22.97 -24.24
CA GLU A 159 -4.40 21.83 -23.56
C GLU A 159 -3.13 21.34 -24.28
N GLU A 160 -3.08 21.38 -25.61
CA GLU A 160 -1.94 20.89 -26.36
C GLU A 160 -0.70 21.78 -26.19
N ASP A 161 -0.87 23.10 -26.28
CA ASP A 161 0.23 24.06 -26.10
C ASP A 161 0.69 24.11 -24.64
N PHE A 162 -0.25 24.01 -23.69
CA PHE A 162 0.09 23.86 -22.28
C PHE A 162 0.87 22.57 -22.01
N THR A 163 0.42 21.45 -22.60
CA THR A 163 1.07 20.15 -22.45
C THR A 163 2.46 20.15 -23.09
N ARG A 164 2.60 20.76 -24.28
CA ARG A 164 3.89 20.92 -24.96
C ARG A 164 4.85 21.80 -24.14
N ALA A 165 4.37 22.91 -23.60
CA ALA A 165 5.17 23.78 -22.74
C ALA A 165 5.59 23.10 -21.43
N ALA A 166 4.70 22.31 -20.82
CA ALA A 166 5.00 21.55 -19.61
C ALA A 166 6.08 20.49 -19.86
N PHE A 167 5.99 19.73 -20.97
CA PHE A 167 7.01 18.76 -21.35
C PHE A 167 8.34 19.42 -21.74
N ALA A 168 8.30 20.57 -22.41
CA ALA A 168 9.52 21.32 -22.74
C ALA A 168 10.25 21.77 -21.46
N LYS A 169 9.51 22.30 -20.48
CA LYS A 169 10.06 22.72 -19.18
C LYS A 169 10.63 21.54 -18.39
N GLU A 170 9.92 20.41 -18.36
CA GLU A 170 10.42 19.18 -17.75
C GLU A 170 11.72 18.70 -18.41
N SER A 171 11.74 18.64 -19.75
CA SER A 171 12.91 18.22 -20.51
C SER A 171 14.11 19.14 -20.28
N GLU A 172 13.91 20.46 -20.24
CA GLU A 172 14.98 21.43 -19.97
C GLU A 172 15.61 21.20 -18.59
N VAL A 173 14.78 21.03 -17.56
CA VAL A 173 15.24 20.78 -16.19
C VAL A 173 16.01 19.46 -16.08
N LEU A 174 15.48 18.38 -16.65
CA LEU A 174 16.10 17.05 -16.57
C LEU A 174 17.40 16.99 -17.37
N THR A 175 17.43 17.60 -18.56
CA THR A 175 18.63 17.64 -19.41
C THR A 175 19.70 18.56 -18.81
N GLY A 176 19.30 19.68 -18.20
CA GLY A 176 20.21 20.55 -17.46
C GLY A 176 20.90 19.86 -16.28
N ASN A 177 20.21 18.95 -15.59
CA ASN A 177 20.79 18.15 -14.50
C ASN A 177 21.77 17.06 -14.99
N LEU A 178 21.69 16.63 -16.25
CA LEU A 178 22.62 15.65 -16.82
C LEU A 178 23.97 16.28 -17.18
N GLY A 179 24.02 17.59 -17.45
CA GLY A 179 25.19 18.25 -18.02
C GLY A 179 25.62 17.61 -19.34
N ASP A 180 26.92 17.40 -19.54
CA ASP A 180 27.48 16.75 -20.75
C ASP A 180 27.40 15.21 -20.72
N LYS A 181 26.76 14.61 -19.70
CA LYS A 181 26.68 13.14 -19.59
C LYS A 181 25.64 12.58 -20.54
N LEU A 182 26.09 11.82 -21.54
CA LEU A 182 25.21 10.99 -22.36
C LEU A 182 24.63 9.86 -21.51
N ILE A 183 23.30 9.71 -21.52
CA ILE A 183 22.63 8.59 -20.86
C ILE A 183 22.85 7.31 -21.70
N PRO A 184 23.46 6.26 -21.14
CA PRO A 184 23.62 4.97 -21.80
C PRO A 184 22.27 4.37 -22.22
N GLN A 185 22.21 3.71 -23.37
CA GLN A 185 20.96 3.16 -23.89
C GLN A 185 20.32 2.12 -22.95
N ASN A 186 21.14 1.36 -22.22
CA ASN A 186 20.71 0.36 -21.24
C ASN A 186 20.17 0.96 -19.93
N GLU A 187 20.36 2.26 -19.69
CA GLU A 187 19.79 2.99 -18.55
C GLU A 187 18.44 3.64 -18.87
N ILE A 188 17.91 3.42 -20.09
CA ILE A 188 16.65 3.98 -20.59
C ILE A 188 15.61 2.86 -20.72
N LEU A 189 14.45 3.04 -20.09
CA LEU A 189 13.28 2.19 -20.29
C LEU A 189 12.67 2.45 -21.67
N ARG A 190 12.72 1.45 -22.55
CA ARG A 190 12.25 1.56 -23.95
C ARG A 190 11.03 0.70 -24.24
N ASP A 191 10.85 -0.39 -23.49
CA ASP A 191 9.73 -1.30 -23.72
C ASP A 191 8.43 -0.67 -23.22
N VAL A 192 7.49 -0.49 -24.15
CA VAL A 192 6.15 0.05 -23.87
C VAL A 192 5.36 -0.86 -22.94
N SER A 193 5.58 -2.17 -23.00
CA SER A 193 4.98 -3.16 -22.10
C SER A 193 5.46 -2.95 -20.66
N ASP A 194 6.75 -2.70 -20.47
CA ASP A 194 7.34 -2.42 -19.15
C ASP A 194 6.84 -1.10 -18.59
N LEU A 195 6.80 -0.04 -19.43
CA LEU A 195 6.22 1.25 -19.05
C LEU A 195 4.75 1.11 -18.64
N LYS A 196 3.97 0.31 -19.38
CA LYS A 196 2.57 0.02 -19.04
C LYS A 196 2.46 -0.75 -17.73
N THR A 197 3.35 -1.70 -17.48
CA THR A 197 3.40 -2.49 -16.24
C THR A 197 3.68 -1.58 -15.03
N LEU A 198 4.66 -0.67 -15.14
CA LEU A 198 4.95 0.33 -14.12
C LEU A 198 3.77 1.27 -13.87
N ALA A 199 3.09 1.72 -14.93
CA ALA A 199 1.90 2.57 -14.81
C ALA A 199 0.75 1.87 -14.08
N ASN A 200 0.47 0.60 -14.42
CA ASN A 200 -0.56 -0.20 -13.74
C ASN A 200 -0.20 -0.46 -12.27
N LEU A 201 1.09 -0.71 -11.98
CA LEU A 201 1.57 -0.88 -10.61
C LEU A 201 1.34 0.40 -9.80
N GLN A 202 1.76 1.55 -10.31
CA GLN A 202 1.57 2.86 -9.65
C GLN A 202 0.09 3.10 -9.34
N GLU A 203 -0.77 2.95 -10.34
CA GLU A 203 -2.21 3.15 -10.18
C GLU A 203 -2.80 2.22 -9.12
N SER A 204 -2.39 0.96 -9.13
CA SER A 204 -2.91 -0.04 -8.20
C SER A 204 -2.45 0.21 -6.77
N MET A 205 -1.20 0.64 -6.58
CA MET A 205 -0.68 1.00 -5.25
C MET A 205 -1.37 2.25 -4.70
N GLU A 206 -1.63 3.24 -5.54
CA GLU A 206 -2.36 4.45 -5.14
C GLU A 206 -3.80 4.13 -4.73
N TRP A 207 -4.48 3.30 -5.53
CA TRP A 207 -5.80 2.80 -5.20
C TRP A 207 -5.79 2.03 -3.86
N LEU A 208 -4.92 1.04 -3.68
CA LEU A 208 -4.82 0.27 -2.44
C LEU A 208 -4.53 1.18 -1.23
N SER A 209 -3.60 2.12 -1.36
CA SER A 209 -3.29 3.08 -0.31
C SER A 209 -4.51 3.90 0.10
N SER A 210 -5.31 4.36 -0.87
CA SER A 210 -6.54 5.12 -0.59
C SER A 210 -7.57 4.30 0.19
N ARG A 211 -7.74 3.02 -0.16
CA ARG A 211 -8.63 2.07 0.52
C ARG A 211 -8.17 1.85 1.96
N LEU A 212 -6.90 1.52 2.14
CA LEU A 212 -6.28 1.31 3.45
C LEU A 212 -6.42 2.54 4.37
N LYS A 213 -6.17 3.75 3.85
CA LYS A 213 -6.35 5.00 4.62
C LYS A 213 -7.79 5.14 5.11
N GLY A 214 -8.77 4.86 4.25
CA GLY A 214 -10.18 4.87 4.62
C GLY A 214 -10.47 3.94 5.80
N PHE A 215 -9.85 2.76 5.85
CA PHE A 215 -10.04 1.82 6.97
C PHE A 215 -9.33 2.26 8.25
N PHE A 216 -8.08 2.70 8.17
CA PHE A 216 -7.32 3.08 9.37
C PHE A 216 -7.88 4.33 10.05
N ILE A 217 -8.54 5.23 9.32
CA ILE A 217 -9.29 6.35 9.92
C ILE A 217 -10.49 5.87 10.72
N ASN A 218 -11.11 4.76 10.31
CA ASN A 218 -12.31 4.20 10.91
C ASN A 218 -12.03 3.10 11.95
N LEU A 219 -10.76 2.79 12.23
CA LEU A 219 -10.44 1.91 13.34
C LEU A 219 -10.87 2.61 14.64
N PRO A 220 -11.61 1.94 15.53
CA PRO A 220 -11.89 2.48 16.86
C PRO A 220 -10.56 2.88 17.49
N HIS A 221 -10.45 4.13 17.97
CA HIS A 221 -9.35 4.52 18.85
C HIS A 221 -9.49 3.69 20.14
N ALA A 222 -8.96 2.47 20.12
CA ALA A 222 -8.94 1.56 21.26
C ALA A 222 -7.88 2.00 22.28
N ALA A 223 -7.86 3.29 22.59
CA ALA A 223 -6.93 3.91 23.52
C ALA A 223 -7.69 4.93 24.37
N SER A 224 -8.50 4.47 25.33
CA SER A 224 -8.80 5.26 26.54
C SER A 224 -9.53 4.51 27.68
N GLU A 225 -9.90 3.23 27.59
CA GLU A 225 -10.69 2.61 28.70
C GLU A 225 -9.93 1.66 29.62
N TYR A 226 -8.63 1.40 29.40
CA TYR A 226 -7.86 0.55 30.33
C TYR A 226 -7.10 1.32 31.42
N THR A 227 -7.04 2.66 31.37
CA THR A 227 -6.21 3.45 32.31
C THR A 227 -6.99 4.06 33.48
N ARG A 228 -8.28 3.76 33.67
CA ARG A 228 -9.09 4.40 34.72
C ARG A 228 -9.22 3.60 36.03
N THR A 229 -8.71 2.39 36.13
CA THR A 229 -8.79 1.60 37.37
C THR A 229 -7.47 1.45 38.14
N HIS A 230 -6.36 2.03 37.67
CA HIS A 230 -5.07 1.98 38.40
C HIS A 230 -4.25 3.28 38.35
N ALA A 231 -4.90 4.44 38.21
CA ALA A 231 -4.21 5.74 38.26
C ALA A 231 -4.10 6.31 39.69
N GLU A 232 -3.56 5.52 40.62
CA GLU A 232 -2.94 6.04 41.86
C GLU A 232 -1.65 5.25 42.11
N ALA A 233 -0.59 5.63 41.41
CA ALA A 233 0.78 5.71 41.93
C ALA A 233 1.79 5.87 40.77
N GLY A 234 2.53 6.99 40.78
CA GLY A 234 3.91 6.98 40.28
C GLY A 234 4.14 7.41 38.83
N ARG A 235 4.42 8.71 38.67
CA ARG A 235 5.49 9.34 37.87
C ARG A 235 5.87 8.77 36.49
N HIS A 236 5.76 9.68 35.52
CA HIS A 236 6.65 9.92 34.36
C HIS A 236 7.19 8.70 33.62
N THR A 237 6.64 8.42 32.43
CA THR A 237 7.43 8.15 31.23
C THR A 237 6.61 8.53 29.99
N HIS A 238 7.28 9.23 29.06
CA HIS A 238 6.78 9.50 27.71
C HIS A 238 6.54 8.17 26.98
N THR A 239 5.32 7.93 26.51
CA THR A 239 5.03 6.85 25.57
C THR A 239 5.07 7.40 24.13
N PRO A 240 5.77 6.74 23.18
CA PRO A 240 5.70 7.12 21.78
C PRO A 240 4.38 6.63 21.19
N SER A 241 3.69 7.50 20.45
CA SER A 241 2.44 7.17 19.75
C SER A 241 2.72 6.22 18.59
N ILE A 242 2.18 4.99 18.68
CA ILE A 242 2.23 3.93 17.66
C ILE A 242 1.56 4.37 16.34
N HIS A 243 0.74 5.44 16.39
CA HIS A 243 0.05 6.00 15.24
C HIS A 243 1.00 6.60 14.18
N ALA A 244 2.20 7.02 14.56
CA ALA A 244 3.17 7.63 13.65
C ALA A 244 4.02 6.60 12.87
N GLY A 245 4.12 5.35 13.34
CA GLY A 245 5.00 4.34 12.74
C GLY A 245 4.36 3.56 11.58
N LEU A 246 3.06 3.27 11.64
CA LEU A 246 2.41 2.39 10.65
C LEU A 246 2.12 3.09 9.31
N VAL A 247 1.90 4.41 9.32
CA VAL A 247 1.69 5.19 8.09
C VAL A 247 3.03 5.47 7.37
N GLY A 248 4.14 5.57 8.13
CA GLY A 248 5.48 5.80 7.59
C GLY A 248 6.20 4.54 7.08
N CYS A 249 5.98 3.38 7.71
CA CYS A 249 6.76 2.17 7.40
C CYS A 249 6.33 1.41 6.14
N ALA A 250 5.12 1.64 5.62
CA ALA A 250 4.60 0.82 4.51
C ALA A 250 5.00 1.32 3.10
N TRP A 251 5.39 2.59 2.92
CA TRP A 251 5.44 3.19 1.57
C TRP A 251 6.64 4.10 1.26
N GLY A 252 7.62 4.22 2.17
CA GLY A 252 8.84 5.00 1.91
C GLY A 252 9.74 4.47 0.78
N GLY A 253 9.51 3.23 0.29
CA GLY A 253 10.32 2.62 -0.77
C GLY A 253 9.66 2.53 -2.15
N VAL A 254 8.40 3.01 -2.28
CA VAL A 254 7.70 3.15 -3.58
C VAL A 254 7.37 4.63 -3.87
N ARG A 255 7.66 5.52 -2.91
CA ARG A 255 7.67 6.99 -3.08
C ARG A 255 8.98 7.61 -2.58
N GLY A 256 10.08 6.90 -2.71
CA GLY A 256 11.43 7.38 -2.42
C GLY A 256 12.48 6.46 -3.01
#